data_AF-A0A9Q8P8B2-F1
#
_entry.id   AF-A0A9Q8P8B2-F1
#
_cell.length_a   1.000
_cell.length_b   1.000
_cell.length_c   1.000
_cell.angle_alpha   90.00
_cell.angle_beta   90.00
_cell.angle_gamma   90.00
#
_symmetry.space_group_name_H-M   'P 1'
#
loop_
_entity.id
_entity.type
_entity.pdbx_description
1 polymer ?
#
loop_
_entity_poly.entity_id
_entity_poly.type
_entity_poly.pdbx_seq_one_letter_code
_entity_poly.pdbx_strand_id
1 'polypeptide(L)'
;MSAQAPPPPPPRFIWDVANSTAMIDLGTSTLWYTFNDVELAKRVFCVRPDDMTAGQAVARGHNDSHMLAFSGDMSMKAQCCTQSVLIGANHLDFKEWCTSLAATDRFLALMADRVGFTASLQRLSGGDAQRNSVFWEHEKADAVDAFFGAVAADCGGNMIKFDGLMRAFGIFYPRDAAEQSLLAADMTLANQVGLAEEQRRRALGYPVRR
;
A
#
# COMPACT_ATOMS: atom_id res chain seq x y z
N MET A 1 -27.58 -11.20 -30.03
CA MET A 1 -27.28 -10.63 -28.70
C MET A 1 -25.91 -11.15 -28.32
N SER A 2 -24.87 -10.33 -28.44
CA SER A 2 -23.51 -10.75 -28.05
C SER A 2 -23.48 -10.87 -26.53
N ALA A 3 -23.18 -12.06 -26.01
CA ALA A 3 -22.99 -12.25 -24.58
C ALA A 3 -21.85 -11.35 -24.12
N GLN A 4 -22.17 -10.37 -23.27
CA GLN A 4 -21.19 -9.52 -22.64
C GLN A 4 -20.33 -10.43 -21.75
N ALA A 5 -19.04 -10.52 -22.05
CA ALA A 5 -18.11 -11.30 -21.25
C ALA A 5 -18.24 -10.85 -19.77
N PRO A 6 -18.24 -11.79 -18.81
CA PRO A 6 -18.30 -11.43 -17.40
C PRO A 6 -17.14 -10.48 -17.08
N PRO A 7 -17.36 -9.46 -16.23
CA PRO A 7 -16.31 -8.53 -15.87
C PRO A 7 -15.13 -9.30 -15.25
N PRO A 8 -13.88 -8.89 -15.52
CA PRO A 8 -12.72 -9.52 -14.93
C PRO A 8 -12.83 -9.49 -13.40
N PRO A 9 -12.38 -10.55 -12.70
CA PRO A 9 -12.41 -10.58 -11.26
C PRO A 9 -11.55 -9.43 -10.68
N PRO A 10 -11.96 -8.85 -9.54
CA PRO A 10 -11.22 -7.77 -8.92
C PRO A 10 -9.84 -8.25 -8.46
N PRO A 11 -8.83 -7.36 -8.40
CA PRO A 11 -7.53 -7.71 -7.91
C PRO A 11 -7.56 -8.30 -6.49
N ARG A 12 -6.69 -9.28 -6.22
CA ARG A 12 -6.62 -9.94 -4.92
C ARG A 12 -5.17 -10.16 -4.49
N PHE A 13 -4.84 -9.59 -3.34
CA PHE A 13 -3.61 -9.77 -2.62
C PHE A 13 -3.73 -11.02 -1.76
N ILE A 14 -2.73 -11.89 -1.88
CA ILE A 14 -2.62 -13.10 -1.08
C ILE A 14 -1.21 -13.10 -0.50
N TRP A 15 -1.16 -13.28 0.82
CA TRP A 15 0.09 -13.48 1.52
C TRP A 15 0.22 -14.94 1.94
N ASP A 16 1.27 -15.60 1.45
CA ASP A 16 1.69 -16.91 1.92
C ASP A 16 2.84 -16.75 2.92
N VAL A 17 2.51 -16.83 4.21
CA VAL A 17 3.49 -16.73 5.30
C VAL A 17 4.49 -17.87 5.25
N ALA A 18 4.05 -19.08 4.89
CA ALA A 18 4.90 -20.27 4.94
C ALA A 18 6.01 -20.18 3.88
N ASN A 19 5.67 -19.65 2.72
CA ASN A 19 6.62 -19.48 1.61
C ASN A 19 7.16 -18.04 1.49
N SER A 20 6.87 -17.16 2.45
CA SER A 20 7.23 -15.73 2.41
C SER A 20 6.98 -15.09 1.05
N THR A 21 5.79 -15.34 0.50
CA THR A 21 5.44 -14.95 -0.86
C THR A 21 4.20 -14.05 -0.85
N ALA A 22 4.35 -12.88 -1.44
CA ALA A 22 3.26 -11.98 -1.78
C ALA A 22 2.79 -12.27 -3.21
N MET A 23 1.48 -12.35 -3.40
CA MET A 23 0.87 -12.52 -4.71
C MET A 23 -0.19 -11.45 -4.92
N ILE A 24 -0.23 -10.88 -6.12
CA ILE A 24 -1.28 -9.97 -6.56
C ILE A 24 -1.91 -10.58 -7.81
N ASP A 25 -3.08 -11.17 -7.65
CA ASP A 25 -3.90 -11.62 -8.77
C ASP A 25 -4.62 -10.41 -9.36
N LEU A 26 -4.36 -10.08 -10.62
CA LEU A 26 -4.99 -8.98 -11.36
C LEU A 26 -6.15 -9.48 -12.24
N GLY A 27 -6.54 -10.74 -12.10
CA GLY A 27 -7.61 -11.40 -12.87
C GLY A 27 -7.20 -11.84 -14.28
N THR A 28 -6.27 -11.12 -14.92
CA THR A 28 -5.68 -11.48 -16.23
C THR A 28 -4.26 -12.02 -16.10
N SER A 29 -3.61 -11.75 -14.97
CA SER A 29 -2.25 -12.18 -14.66
C SER A 29 -2.08 -12.20 -13.15
N THR A 30 -1.10 -12.96 -12.66
CA THR A 30 -0.73 -12.95 -11.24
C THR A 30 0.72 -12.53 -11.12
N LEU A 31 0.97 -11.50 -10.32
CA LEU A 31 2.32 -11.06 -10.00
C LEU A 31 2.74 -11.72 -8.68
N TRP A 32 3.93 -12.33 -8.68
CA TRP A 32 4.46 -13.07 -7.54
C TRP A 32 5.74 -12.41 -7.07
N TYR A 33 5.88 -12.28 -5.75
CA TYR A 33 7.10 -11.82 -5.13
C TYR A 33 7.42 -12.68 -3.91
N THR A 34 8.48 -13.47 -4.00
CA THR A 34 9.00 -14.28 -2.91
C THR A 34 10.18 -13.54 -2.29
N PHE A 35 10.09 -13.27 -0.99
CA PHE A 35 11.16 -12.65 -0.23
C PHE A 35 12.31 -13.64 -0.05
N ASN A 36 13.54 -13.18 -0.23
CA ASN A 36 14.74 -13.95 0.10
C ASN A 36 14.95 -14.01 1.61
N ASP A 37 14.60 -12.92 2.33
CA ASP A 37 14.60 -12.87 3.80
C ASP A 37 13.18 -13.06 4.37
N VAL A 38 12.95 -14.25 4.94
CA VAL A 38 11.70 -14.64 5.59
C VAL A 38 11.38 -13.78 6.81
N GLU A 39 12.39 -13.34 7.56
CA GLU A 39 12.19 -12.52 8.76
C GLU A 39 11.82 -11.08 8.39
N LEU A 40 12.36 -10.56 7.29
CA LEU A 40 11.95 -9.29 6.71
C LEU A 40 10.48 -9.30 6.28
N ALA A 41 10.05 -10.38 5.64
CA ALA A 41 8.66 -10.57 5.20
C ALA A 41 7.66 -10.56 6.39
N LYS A 42 8.05 -11.11 7.55
CA LYS A 42 7.22 -11.11 8.76
C LYS A 42 7.10 -9.73 9.41
N ARG A 43 8.13 -8.89 9.34
CA ARG A 43 8.16 -7.56 9.98
C ARG A 43 7.19 -6.56 9.36
N VAL A 44 6.79 -6.76 8.09
CA VAL A 44 5.79 -5.95 7.37
C VAL A 44 4.46 -5.85 8.13
N PHE A 45 4.10 -6.85 8.93
CA PHE A 45 2.80 -6.95 9.59
C PHE A 45 2.81 -6.44 11.05
N CYS A 46 3.91 -5.89 11.53
CA CYS A 46 4.07 -5.37 12.89
C CYS A 46 3.72 -3.88 12.96
N VAL A 47 2.51 -3.50 12.55
CA VAL A 47 2.16 -2.09 12.26
C VAL A 47 1.46 -1.36 13.42
N ARG A 48 1.17 -2.01 14.56
CA ARG A 48 0.47 -1.36 15.71
C ARG A 48 1.32 -1.17 16.98
N PRO A 49 1.96 -0.01 17.19
CA PRO A 49 2.62 0.33 18.45
C PRO A 49 1.64 0.81 19.53
N ASP A 50 0.54 1.48 19.13
CA ASP A 50 -0.29 2.28 20.04
C ASP A 50 -1.04 1.46 21.11
N ASP A 51 -1.19 0.15 20.90
CA ASP A 51 -1.79 -0.80 21.85
C ASP A 51 -0.74 -1.61 22.64
N MET A 52 0.56 -1.37 22.42
CA MET A 52 1.65 -2.17 22.97
C MET A 52 2.54 -1.37 23.90
N THR A 53 3.00 -2.00 24.99
CA THR A 53 4.10 -1.42 25.77
C THR A 53 5.38 -1.38 24.94
N ALA A 54 6.27 -0.41 25.18
CA ALA A 54 7.52 -0.27 24.43
C ALA A 54 8.36 -1.56 24.37
N GLY A 55 8.36 -2.38 25.44
CA GLY A 55 9.03 -3.69 25.45
C GLY A 55 8.38 -4.74 24.54
N GLN A 56 7.05 -4.73 24.42
CA GLN A 56 6.31 -5.61 23.50
C GLN A 56 6.49 -5.17 22.04
N ALA A 57 6.54 -3.87 21.80
CA ALA A 57 6.80 -3.30 20.48
C ALA A 57 8.19 -3.71 19.96
N VAL A 58 9.23 -3.61 20.81
CA VAL A 58 10.60 -4.06 20.47
C VAL A 58 10.67 -5.57 20.28
N ALA A 59 10.08 -6.37 21.17
CA ALA A 59 10.10 -7.83 21.08
C ALA A 59 9.38 -8.38 19.83
N ARG A 60 8.45 -7.61 19.26
CA ARG A 60 7.72 -7.92 18.03
C ARG A 60 8.28 -7.22 16.79
N GLY A 61 9.35 -6.42 16.90
CA GLY A 61 9.96 -5.75 15.75
C GLY A 61 9.18 -4.55 15.20
N HIS A 62 8.36 -3.87 16.00
CA HIS A 62 7.61 -2.68 15.55
C HIS A 62 8.50 -1.50 15.14
N ASN A 63 9.63 -1.30 15.83
CA ASN A 63 10.59 -0.27 15.43
C ASN A 63 11.14 -0.54 14.02
N ASP A 64 11.28 -1.81 13.65
CA ASP A 64 11.70 -2.19 12.30
C ASP A 64 10.58 -1.93 11.30
N SER A 65 9.31 -2.17 11.65
CA SER A 65 8.17 -1.87 10.77
C SER A 65 8.05 -0.37 10.44
N HIS A 66 8.31 0.53 11.39
CA HIS A 66 8.32 1.97 11.11
C HIS A 66 9.49 2.38 10.21
N MET A 67 10.67 1.80 10.44
CA MET A 67 11.83 2.05 9.58
C MET A 67 11.59 1.50 8.17
N LEU A 68 10.92 0.36 8.05
CA LEU A 68 10.47 -0.19 6.77
C LEU A 68 9.46 0.74 6.11
N ALA A 69 8.46 1.24 6.86
CA ALA A 69 7.48 2.19 6.32
C ALA A 69 8.16 3.45 5.78
N PHE A 70 9.02 4.08 6.58
CA PHE A 70 9.80 5.24 6.14
C PHE A 70 10.64 4.93 4.89
N SER A 71 11.32 3.77 4.86
CA SER A 71 12.12 3.35 3.71
C SER A 71 11.25 3.11 2.47
N GLY A 72 10.07 2.53 2.63
CA GLY A 72 9.13 2.24 1.56
C GLY A 72 8.56 3.50 0.92
N ASP A 73 8.09 4.44 1.74
CA ASP A 73 7.61 5.75 1.28
C ASP A 73 8.69 6.45 0.42
N MET A 74 9.92 6.53 0.95
CA MET A 74 11.05 7.12 0.23
C MET A 74 11.38 6.38 -1.08
N SER A 75 11.33 5.05 -1.08
CA SER A 75 11.63 4.24 -2.26
C SER A 75 10.57 4.36 -3.35
N MET A 76 9.29 4.37 -2.97
CA MET A 76 8.18 4.57 -3.92
C MET A 76 8.23 5.95 -4.56
N LYS A 77 8.47 7.00 -3.75
CA LYS A 77 8.66 8.37 -4.24
C LYS A 77 9.85 8.48 -5.19
N ALA A 78 11.00 7.88 -4.83
CA ALA A 78 12.19 7.87 -5.67
C ALA A 78 11.96 7.15 -7.01
N GLN A 79 11.24 6.03 -7.00
CA GLN A 79 10.91 5.28 -8.21
C GLN A 79 10.01 6.10 -9.13
N CYS A 80 8.98 6.76 -8.59
CA CYS A 80 8.08 7.58 -9.40
C CYS A 80 8.75 8.85 -9.92
N CYS A 81 9.68 9.44 -9.15
CA CYS A 81 10.57 10.51 -9.60
C CYS A 81 11.42 10.07 -10.80
N THR A 82 12.00 8.88 -10.71
CA THR A 82 12.80 8.32 -11.80
C THR A 82 11.93 8.17 -13.06
N GLN A 83 10.70 7.67 -12.93
CA GLN A 83 9.78 7.54 -14.06
C GLN A 83 9.37 8.89 -14.66
N SER A 84 9.06 9.89 -13.83
CA SER A 84 8.68 11.21 -14.33
C SER A 84 9.79 11.86 -15.15
N VAL A 85 11.05 11.73 -14.69
CA VAL A 85 12.22 12.22 -15.43
C VAL A 85 12.39 11.48 -16.76
N LEU A 86 12.23 10.14 -16.75
CA LEU A 86 12.39 9.33 -17.96
C LEU A 86 11.38 9.68 -19.06
N ILE A 87 10.17 10.10 -18.70
CA ILE A 87 9.14 10.49 -19.67
C ILE A 87 9.14 11.99 -20.00
N GLY A 88 10.11 12.75 -19.46
CA GLY A 88 10.24 14.18 -19.71
C GLY A 88 9.14 15.03 -19.05
N ALA A 89 8.56 14.56 -17.95
CA ALA A 89 7.58 15.33 -17.20
C ALA A 89 8.22 16.61 -16.64
N ASN A 90 7.45 17.69 -16.59
CA ASN A 90 7.96 18.93 -16.02
C ASN A 90 8.02 18.81 -14.47
N HIS A 91 8.89 19.61 -13.84
CA HIS A 91 9.08 19.58 -12.38
C HIS A 91 7.82 19.98 -11.59
N LEU A 92 6.94 20.83 -12.14
CA LEU A 92 5.70 21.25 -11.49
C LEU A 92 4.69 20.09 -11.43
N ASP A 93 4.54 19.34 -12.52
CA ASP A 93 3.67 18.17 -12.61
C ASP A 93 4.14 17.06 -11.66
N PHE A 94 5.46 16.87 -11.56
CA PHE A 94 6.03 15.92 -10.60
C PHE A 94 5.82 16.35 -9.14
N LYS A 95 6.03 17.64 -8.83
CA LYS A 95 5.78 18.19 -7.49
C LYS A 95 4.31 18.04 -7.11
N GLU A 96 3.40 18.38 -8.02
CA GLU A 96 1.97 18.17 -7.83
C GLU A 96 1.68 16.70 -7.57
N TRP A 97 2.23 15.78 -8.36
CA TRP A 97 2.07 14.35 -8.16
C TRP A 97 2.61 13.85 -6.80
N CYS A 98 3.81 14.27 -6.38
CA CYS A 98 4.38 13.90 -5.08
C CYS A 98 3.64 14.52 -3.89
N THR A 99 2.99 15.67 -4.05
CA THR A 99 2.26 16.34 -2.97
C THR A 99 0.78 15.97 -2.94
N SER A 100 0.22 15.47 -4.04
CA SER A 100 -1.22 15.21 -4.16
C SER A 100 -1.59 13.73 -4.37
N LEU A 101 -0.76 12.91 -5.02
CA LEU A 101 -1.20 11.62 -5.56
C LEU A 101 -0.62 10.38 -4.85
N ALA A 102 0.70 10.26 -4.69
CA ALA A 102 1.29 9.06 -4.08
C ALA A 102 1.66 9.19 -2.59
N ALA A 103 1.58 10.40 -2.04
CA ALA A 103 2.02 10.70 -0.68
C ALA A 103 0.88 11.04 0.28
N THR A 104 -0.34 10.53 0.00
CA THR A 104 -1.43 10.66 0.96
C THR A 104 -1.79 9.28 1.49
N ASP A 105 -1.88 9.19 2.82
CA ASP A 105 -2.34 7.97 3.51
C ASP A 105 -3.66 7.46 2.91
N ARG A 106 -4.53 8.39 2.48
CA ARG A 106 -5.81 8.10 1.83
C ARG A 106 -5.68 7.32 0.53
N PHE A 107 -4.75 7.71 -0.34
CA PHE A 107 -4.54 7.02 -1.61
C PHE A 107 -3.96 5.63 -1.37
N LEU A 108 -2.93 5.50 -0.52
CA LEU A 108 -2.32 4.22 -0.17
C LEU A 108 -3.33 3.29 0.50
N ALA A 109 -4.16 3.80 1.41
CA ALA A 109 -5.25 3.08 2.05
C ALA A 109 -6.30 2.58 1.06
N LEU A 110 -6.74 3.44 0.12
CA LEU A 110 -7.67 3.04 -0.93
C LEU A 110 -7.08 1.92 -1.79
N MET A 111 -5.82 2.05 -2.20
CA MET A 111 -5.17 1.03 -3.03
C MET A 111 -5.00 -0.29 -2.28
N ALA A 112 -4.62 -0.24 -1.00
CA ALA A 112 -4.58 -1.41 -0.12
C ALA A 112 -5.92 -2.15 -0.06
N ASP A 113 -7.03 -1.43 0.07
CA ASP A 113 -8.36 -2.03 0.09
C ASP A 113 -8.74 -2.62 -1.26
N ARG A 114 -8.46 -1.92 -2.37
CA ARG A 114 -8.82 -2.40 -3.73
C ARG A 114 -8.08 -3.66 -4.12
N VAL A 115 -6.81 -3.79 -3.76
CA VAL A 115 -6.07 -5.02 -4.01
C VAL A 115 -6.32 -6.06 -2.94
N GLY A 116 -7.08 -5.78 -1.88
CA GLY A 116 -7.35 -6.75 -0.80
C GLY A 116 -6.16 -6.98 0.15
N PHE A 117 -5.18 -6.05 0.16
CA PHE A 117 -4.06 -6.07 1.10
C PHE A 117 -4.55 -5.98 2.54
N THR A 118 -5.48 -5.05 2.84
CA THR A 118 -6.07 -4.89 4.17
C THR A 118 -6.74 -6.16 4.70
N ALA A 119 -7.42 -6.91 3.83
CA ALA A 119 -8.04 -8.18 4.21
C ALA A 119 -6.99 -9.25 4.59
N SER A 120 -5.82 -9.21 3.94
CA SER A 120 -4.69 -10.07 4.29
C SER A 120 -4.03 -9.62 5.61
N LEU A 121 -3.87 -8.31 5.85
CA LEU A 121 -3.41 -7.77 7.13
C LEU A 121 -4.28 -8.25 8.30
N GLN A 122 -5.60 -8.11 8.17
CA GLN A 122 -6.57 -8.53 9.19
C GLN A 122 -6.47 -10.01 9.56
N ARG A 123 -6.23 -10.90 8.58
CA ARG A 123 -6.06 -12.33 8.82
C ARG A 123 -4.77 -12.64 9.57
N LEU A 124 -3.69 -11.92 9.24
CA LEU A 124 -2.35 -12.16 9.79
C LEU A 124 -2.18 -11.58 11.20
N SER A 125 -2.90 -10.52 11.55
CA SER A 125 -2.83 -9.91 12.89
C SER A 125 -3.44 -10.75 14.01
N GLY A 126 -3.92 -11.98 13.73
CA GLY A 126 -4.42 -12.90 14.75
C GLY A 126 -5.65 -12.34 15.46
N GLY A 127 -6.81 -12.44 14.79
CA GLY A 127 -8.06 -11.87 15.29
C GLY A 127 -8.43 -12.34 16.69
N ASP A 128 -8.23 -11.46 17.68
CA ASP A 128 -9.10 -11.42 18.85
C ASP A 128 -10.45 -10.90 18.36
N ALA A 129 -11.38 -11.84 18.13
CA ALA A 129 -12.70 -11.62 17.53
C ALA A 129 -13.63 -10.66 18.33
N GLN A 130 -13.13 -10.01 19.40
CA GLN A 130 -13.88 -9.00 20.16
C GLN A 130 -13.57 -7.55 19.78
N ARG A 131 -12.52 -7.28 18.99
CA ARG A 131 -12.29 -5.95 18.44
C ARG A 131 -12.52 -6.02 16.94
N ASN A 132 -13.62 -5.42 16.48
CA ASN A 132 -13.80 -5.02 15.08
C ASN A 132 -12.63 -4.10 14.68
N SER A 133 -11.47 -4.65 14.35
CA SER A 133 -10.26 -3.87 14.08
C SER A 133 -10.40 -3.26 12.69
N VAL A 134 -11.14 -2.16 12.64
CA VAL A 134 -11.03 -1.18 11.57
C VAL A 134 -9.56 -0.76 11.57
N PHE A 135 -8.83 -1.16 10.53
CA PHE A 135 -7.57 -0.51 10.22
C PHE A 135 -7.92 0.89 9.74
N TRP A 136 -7.39 1.91 10.39
CA TRP A 136 -7.57 3.29 9.95
C TRP A 136 -6.73 3.56 8.71
N GLU A 137 -7.09 4.57 7.94
CA GLU A 137 -6.37 4.94 6.70
C GLU A 137 -4.84 4.99 6.87
N HIS A 138 -4.36 5.63 7.95
CA HIS A 138 -2.91 5.72 8.21
C HIS A 138 -2.28 4.34 8.48
N GLU A 139 -2.98 3.42 9.15
CA GLU A 139 -2.43 2.10 9.47
C GLU A 139 -2.33 1.25 8.21
N LYS A 140 -3.27 1.43 7.27
CA LYS A 140 -3.21 0.80 5.96
C LYS A 140 -2.07 1.37 5.14
N ALA A 141 -1.90 2.69 5.14
CA ALA A 141 -0.81 3.37 4.46
C ALA A 141 0.55 2.93 5.01
N ASP A 142 0.74 2.98 6.33
CA ASP A 142 1.95 2.53 7.02
C ASP A 142 2.28 1.06 6.69
N ALA A 143 1.27 0.20 6.56
CA ALA A 143 1.46 -1.20 6.20
C ALA A 143 1.87 -1.37 4.73
N VAL A 144 1.31 -0.58 3.82
CA VAL A 144 1.73 -0.55 2.40
C VAL A 144 3.16 -0.05 2.30
N ASP A 145 3.48 1.04 2.99
CA ASP A 145 4.82 1.58 3.07
C ASP A 145 5.79 0.53 3.63
N ALA A 146 5.45 -0.13 4.73
CA ALA A 146 6.31 -1.18 5.31
C ALA A 146 6.52 -2.35 4.35
N PHE A 147 5.48 -2.74 3.61
CA PHE A 147 5.57 -3.77 2.58
C PHE A 147 6.55 -3.36 1.48
N PHE A 148 6.42 -2.16 0.91
CA PHE A 148 7.35 -1.69 -0.12
C PHE A 148 8.75 -1.44 0.43
N GLY A 149 8.91 -1.03 1.69
CA GLY A 149 10.21 -0.96 2.34
C GLY A 149 10.92 -2.31 2.42
N ALA A 150 10.16 -3.35 2.78
CA ALA A 150 10.66 -4.72 2.79
C ALA A 150 11.01 -5.22 1.39
N VAL A 151 10.16 -4.97 0.39
CA VAL A 151 10.44 -5.32 -1.02
C VAL A 151 11.71 -4.61 -1.51
N ALA A 152 11.85 -3.31 -1.22
CA ALA A 152 13.01 -2.52 -1.63
C ALA A 152 14.31 -3.05 -1.02
N ALA A 153 14.28 -3.40 0.27
CA ALA A 153 15.42 -3.99 0.98
C ALA A 153 15.77 -5.39 0.43
N ASP A 154 14.77 -6.24 0.18
CA ASP A 154 14.97 -7.60 -0.29
C ASP A 154 15.39 -7.69 -1.77
N CYS A 155 14.88 -6.79 -2.61
CA CYS A 155 15.20 -6.81 -4.05
C CYS A 155 16.61 -6.28 -4.37
N GLY A 156 17.36 -5.77 -3.39
CA GLY A 156 18.76 -5.37 -3.54
C GLY A 156 18.99 -4.33 -4.65
N GLY A 157 18.02 -3.45 -4.90
CA GLY A 157 18.08 -2.47 -5.99
C GLY A 157 17.59 -2.96 -7.36
N ASN A 158 16.99 -4.16 -7.47
CA ASN A 158 16.27 -4.56 -8.68
C ASN A 158 14.94 -3.79 -8.81
N MET A 159 15.04 -2.57 -9.33
CA MET A 159 13.90 -1.65 -9.47
C MET A 159 12.84 -2.12 -10.45
N ILE A 160 13.12 -3.10 -11.32
CA ILE A 160 12.11 -3.65 -12.26
C ILE A 160 11.04 -4.44 -11.50
N LYS A 161 11.46 -5.30 -10.55
CA LYS A 161 10.51 -6.06 -9.72
C LYS A 161 9.72 -5.14 -8.80
N PHE A 162 10.40 -4.16 -8.22
CA PHE A 162 9.79 -3.13 -7.38
C PHE A 162 8.72 -2.34 -8.15
N ASP A 163 9.04 -1.86 -9.36
CA ASP A 163 8.11 -1.15 -10.23
C ASP A 163 6.89 -1.99 -10.62
N GLY A 164 7.11 -3.27 -10.95
CA GLY A 164 6.04 -4.19 -11.30
C GLY A 164 5.03 -4.37 -10.16
N LEU A 165 5.52 -4.52 -8.92
CA LEU A 165 4.69 -4.59 -7.72
C LEU A 165 3.95 -3.28 -7.46
N MET A 166 4.65 -2.16 -7.54
CA MET A 166 4.06 -0.83 -7.36
C MET A 166 2.90 -0.60 -8.34
N ARG A 167 3.11 -0.91 -9.63
CA ARG A 167 2.07 -0.81 -10.66
C ARG A 167 0.92 -1.77 -10.44
N ALA A 168 1.18 -3.00 -10.00
CA ALA A 168 0.12 -3.95 -9.64
C ALA A 168 -0.71 -3.48 -8.43
N PHE A 169 -0.09 -2.70 -7.53
CA PHE A 169 -0.77 -1.99 -6.44
C PHE A 169 -1.51 -0.72 -6.89
N GLY A 170 -1.36 -0.30 -8.15
CA GLY A 170 -1.86 0.96 -8.68
C GLY A 170 -1.11 2.20 -8.19
N ILE A 171 0.10 2.03 -7.67
CA ILE A 171 0.99 3.12 -7.24
C ILE A 171 2.02 3.36 -8.35
N PHE A 172 1.86 4.38 -9.17
CA PHE A 172 2.78 4.62 -10.28
C PHE A 172 2.71 6.06 -10.80
N TYR A 173 3.79 6.51 -11.45
CA TYR A 173 3.75 7.71 -12.27
C TYR A 173 3.11 7.40 -13.64
N PRO A 174 2.10 8.16 -14.09
CA PRO A 174 1.39 7.86 -15.33
C PRO A 174 2.30 8.03 -16.55
N ARG A 175 2.26 7.07 -17.46
CA ARG A 175 3.04 7.08 -18.71
C ARG A 175 2.27 7.68 -19.89
N ASP A 176 0.95 7.67 -19.82
CA ASP A 176 0.05 8.14 -20.86
C ASP A 176 -1.23 8.76 -20.28
N ALA A 177 -2.07 9.32 -21.15
CA ALA A 177 -3.31 9.97 -20.77
C ALA A 177 -4.36 9.03 -20.16
N ALA A 178 -4.30 7.73 -20.48
CA ALA A 178 -5.22 6.74 -19.93
C ALA A 178 -4.86 6.42 -18.47
N GLU A 179 -3.58 6.18 -18.21
CA GLU A 179 -3.02 6.05 -16.86
C GLU A 179 -3.29 7.31 -16.02
N GLN A 180 -3.14 8.51 -16.61
CA GLN A 180 -3.44 9.77 -15.93
C GLN A 180 -4.93 9.90 -15.56
N SER A 181 -5.83 9.49 -16.45
CA SER A 181 -7.28 9.54 -16.21
C SER A 181 -7.71 8.56 -15.12
N LEU A 182 -7.12 7.36 -15.10
CA LEU A 182 -7.34 6.36 -14.05
C LEU A 182 -6.91 6.89 -12.69
N LEU A 183 -5.71 7.46 -12.58
CA LEU A 183 -5.21 8.04 -11.34
C LEU A 183 -6.09 9.20 -10.86
N ALA A 184 -6.56 10.08 -11.74
CA ALA A 184 -7.43 11.19 -11.37
C ALA A 184 -8.78 10.71 -10.79
N ALA A 185 -9.36 9.65 -11.35
CA ALA A 185 -10.57 9.03 -10.84
C ALA A 185 -10.34 8.41 -9.45
N ASP A 186 -9.23 7.69 -9.28
CA ASP A 186 -8.87 7.05 -8.01
C ASP A 186 -8.57 8.07 -6.91
N MET A 187 -7.96 9.21 -7.25
CA MET A 187 -7.76 10.32 -6.32
C MET A 187 -9.06 10.96 -5.86
N THR A 188 -9.99 11.15 -6.78
CA THR A 188 -11.31 11.69 -6.44
C THR A 188 -12.01 10.78 -5.45
N LEU A 189 -11.92 9.46 -5.69
CA LEU A 189 -12.46 8.45 -4.79
C LEU A 189 -11.76 8.43 -3.43
N ALA A 190 -10.42 8.46 -3.40
CA ALA A 190 -9.63 8.45 -2.16
C ALA A 190 -10.00 9.63 -1.25
N ASN A 191 -10.18 10.83 -1.84
CA ASN A 191 -10.61 12.01 -1.10
C ASN A 191 -12.02 11.87 -0.54
N GLN A 192 -12.96 11.31 -1.31
CA GLN A 192 -14.33 11.08 -0.84
C GLN A 192 -14.38 10.08 0.31
N VAL A 193 -13.64 8.96 0.19
CA VAL A 193 -13.56 7.93 1.22
C VAL A 193 -12.93 8.50 2.49
N GLY A 194 -11.80 9.22 2.38
CA GLY A 194 -11.13 9.78 3.54
C GLY A 194 -11.91 10.89 4.25
N LEU A 195 -12.71 11.68 3.52
CA LEU A 195 -13.64 12.61 4.16
C LEU A 195 -14.74 11.88 4.96
N ALA A 196 -15.28 10.79 4.43
CA ALA A 196 -16.27 9.99 5.14
C ALA A 196 -15.68 9.31 6.40
N GLU A 197 -14.45 8.82 6.30
CA GLU A 197 -13.74 8.21 7.43
C GLU A 197 -13.37 9.25 8.51
N GLU A 198 -12.93 10.44 8.11
CA GLU A 198 -12.67 11.54 9.02
C GLU A 198 -13.94 11.96 9.78
N GLN A 199 -15.07 12.07 9.09
CA GLN A 199 -16.37 12.34 9.71
C GLN A 199 -16.76 11.24 10.70
N ARG A 200 -16.55 9.97 10.36
CA ARG A 200 -16.79 8.82 11.25
C ARG A 200 -15.91 8.89 12.51
N ARG A 201 -14.62 9.23 12.37
CA ARG A 201 -13.69 9.37 13.51
C ARG A 201 -14.14 10.48 14.46
N ARG A 202 -14.53 11.63 13.91
CA ARG A 202 -15.09 12.75 14.70
C ARG A 202 -16.34 12.32 15.46
N ALA A 203 -17.25 11.59 14.82
CA ALA A 203 -18.46 11.07 15.47
C ALA A 203 -18.17 10.08 16.61
N LEU A 204 -17.07 9.33 16.51
CA LEU A 204 -16.60 8.37 17.51
C LEU A 204 -15.67 8.99 18.57
N GLY A 205 -15.40 10.29 18.52
CA GLY A 205 -14.53 10.98 19.48
C GLY A 205 -13.03 10.73 19.30
N TYR A 206 -12.61 10.14 18.19
CA TYR A 206 -11.19 9.96 17.89
C TYR A 206 -10.58 11.24 17.32
N PRO A 207 -9.33 11.58 17.71
CA PRO A 207 -8.65 12.74 17.15
C PRO A 207 -8.41 12.54 15.66
N VAL A 208 -8.69 13.57 14.86
CA VAL A 208 -8.29 13.63 13.46
C VAL A 208 -6.89 14.23 13.41
N ARG A 209 -5.91 13.46 12.93
CA ARG A 209 -4.60 14.01 12.57
C ARG A 209 -4.68 14.55 11.14
N ARG A 210 -4.10 15.74 10.94
CA ARG A 210 -3.99 16.42 9.65
C ARG A 210 -2.79 15.89 8.88
#